data_AF-A0A183IC86-F1
#
_entry.id   AF-A0A183IC86-F1
#
_cell.length_a   1.000
_cell.length_b   1.000
_cell.length_c   1.000
_cell.angle_alpha   90.00
_cell.angle_beta   90.00
_cell.angle_gamma   90.00
#
_symmetry.space_group_name_H-M   'P 1'
#
loop_
_entity.id
_entity.type
_entity.pdbx_description
1 polymer ?
#
loop_
_entity_poly.entity_id
_entity_poly.type
_entity_poly.pdbx_seq_one_letter_code
_entity_poly.pdbx_strand_id
1 'polypeptide(L)'
;MGWLLSKCLTSENSHIGKNTVIKEDSGKTYSWSDRSNMNPEDYIFANGNGTVMVKSPNTINGQQFLIQNCKGCYVFILDHAGAVSIDDCSECSIIIGACSGSVFVRDCHQCLVLASCQQFRTRDSVNLNIHLLCKTKPVVESSFQIGFGCLQLFYKELEGNSKVATRIELTCIRSRLNDYYFEYHKNN
;
A
#
# COMPACT_ATOMS: atom_id res chain seq x y z
N MET A 1 -48.15 58.88 28.71
CA MET A 1 -48.95 58.79 29.94
C MET A 1 -49.62 57.43 30.00
N GLY A 2 -49.61 56.82 31.19
CA GLY A 2 -49.75 55.39 31.41
C GLY A 2 -51.03 54.73 30.91
N TRP A 3 -50.90 53.43 30.65
CA TRP A 3 -52.03 52.53 30.45
C TRP A 3 -52.47 51.93 31.78
N LEU A 4 -53.79 51.90 31.93
CA LEU A 4 -54.56 51.41 33.07
C LEU A 4 -54.49 49.89 33.23
N LEU A 5 -54.59 49.50 34.50
CA LEU A 5 -54.85 48.18 35.05
C LEU A 5 -56.11 47.51 34.45
N SER A 6 -56.10 46.19 34.28
CA SER A 6 -57.17 45.34 34.83
C SER A 6 -56.80 43.86 34.88
N LYS A 7 -57.22 43.21 35.96
CA LYS A 7 -56.93 41.85 36.44
C LYS A 7 -57.77 40.80 35.70
N CYS A 8 -57.30 39.54 35.64
CA CYS A 8 -58.13 38.39 36.08
C CYS A 8 -57.31 37.10 36.31
N LEU A 9 -57.93 36.20 37.06
CA LEU A 9 -57.38 35.14 37.91
C LEU A 9 -56.98 33.81 37.22
N THR A 10 -55.90 33.23 37.77
CA THR A 10 -55.56 31.82 38.06
C THR A 10 -56.09 30.66 37.22
N SER A 11 -55.17 29.86 36.67
CA SER A 11 -54.84 28.43 36.95
C SER A 11 -53.87 28.00 35.82
N GLU A 12 -52.86 27.13 35.92
CA GLU A 12 -52.64 25.84 36.58
C GLU A 12 -51.11 25.59 36.55
N ASN A 13 -50.61 24.76 37.48
CA ASN A 13 -49.20 24.38 37.57
C ASN A 13 -48.73 23.59 36.34
N SER A 14 -47.70 24.08 35.65
CA SER A 14 -46.78 23.23 34.89
C SER A 14 -45.34 23.67 35.13
N HIS A 15 -44.58 22.80 35.79
CA HIS A 15 -43.17 22.98 36.12
C HIS A 15 -42.32 23.28 34.89
N ILE A 16 -41.77 24.50 34.80
CA ILE A 16 -40.64 24.83 33.92
C ILE A 16 -39.38 24.85 34.79
N GLY A 17 -38.75 23.68 34.89
CA GLY A 17 -37.41 23.52 35.41
C GLY A 17 -36.38 23.81 34.31
N LYS A 18 -35.60 24.87 34.52
CA LYS A 18 -34.23 25.12 34.01
C LYS A 18 -33.81 24.33 32.75
N ASN A 19 -33.82 24.99 31.60
CA ASN A 19 -33.10 24.56 30.40
C ASN A 19 -31.58 24.51 30.67
N THR A 20 -31.09 23.34 31.06
CA THR A 20 -29.67 22.99 30.90
C THR A 20 -29.42 22.69 29.43
N VAL A 21 -28.57 23.50 28.81
CA VAL A 21 -27.99 23.24 27.49
C VAL A 21 -27.27 21.89 27.53
N ILE A 22 -27.89 20.85 26.99
CA ILE A 22 -27.23 19.58 26.70
C ILE A 22 -26.35 19.88 25.47
N LYS A 23 -25.05 19.99 25.69
CA LYS A 23 -24.08 19.91 24.60
C LYS A 23 -24.06 18.45 24.15
N GLU A 24 -24.60 18.18 22.96
CA GLU A 24 -24.32 16.92 22.28
C GLU A 24 -22.80 16.82 22.11
N ASP A 25 -22.22 15.85 22.82
CA ASP A 25 -20.81 15.51 22.75
C ASP A 25 -20.57 14.91 21.36
N SER A 26 -20.06 15.72 20.44
CA SER A 26 -19.58 15.25 19.15
C SER A 26 -18.41 14.30 19.43
N GLY A 27 -18.74 13.00 19.43
CA GLY A 27 -17.81 11.92 19.72
C GLY A 27 -16.48 12.14 18.98
N LYS A 28 -15.39 12.18 19.73
CA LYS A 28 -14.04 12.30 19.18
C LYS A 28 -13.77 11.08 18.30
N THR A 29 -13.80 11.28 16.98
CA THR A 29 -13.27 10.29 16.03
C THR A 29 -11.75 10.34 16.11
N TYR A 30 -11.14 9.30 16.63
CA TYR A 30 -9.70 9.14 16.66
C TYR A 30 -9.24 8.48 15.36
N SER A 31 -8.00 8.70 14.92
CA SER A 31 -7.48 8.09 13.69
C SER A 31 -7.50 6.55 13.70
N TRP A 32 -7.69 5.92 14.86
CA TRP A 32 -7.89 4.48 15.04
C TRP A 32 -9.35 4.03 15.05
N SER A 33 -10.33 4.93 15.18
CA SER A 33 -11.76 4.56 15.16
C SER A 33 -12.33 4.36 13.75
N ASP A 34 -11.62 4.78 12.70
CA ASP A 34 -11.95 4.55 11.28
C ASP A 34 -11.17 3.39 10.66
N ARG A 35 -10.75 2.40 11.46
CA ARG A 35 -10.40 1.09 10.90
C ARG A 35 -11.70 0.47 10.42
N SER A 36 -12.09 0.81 9.19
CA SER A 36 -12.97 -0.05 8.38
C SER A 36 -12.53 -1.49 8.62
N ASN A 37 -13.50 -2.38 8.80
CA ASN A 37 -13.29 -3.77 9.18
C ASN A 37 -12.56 -4.52 8.05
N MET A 38 -11.26 -4.25 7.89
CA MET A 38 -10.39 -4.81 6.87
C MET A 38 -10.02 -6.22 7.32
N ASN A 39 -10.38 -7.21 6.51
CA ASN A 39 -9.99 -8.59 6.77
C ASN A 39 -8.52 -8.77 6.37
N PRO A 40 -7.63 -9.23 7.27
CA PRO A 40 -6.21 -9.45 6.94
C PRO A 40 -6.00 -10.36 5.72
N GLU A 41 -6.89 -11.33 5.51
CA GLU A 41 -6.85 -12.27 4.38
C GLU A 41 -6.96 -11.58 3.02
N ASP A 42 -7.56 -10.39 2.95
CA ASP A 42 -7.68 -9.64 1.70
C ASP A 42 -6.35 -9.03 1.23
N TYR A 43 -5.32 -9.04 2.07
CA TYR A 43 -4.02 -8.42 1.82
C TYR A 43 -2.88 -9.44 1.72
N ILE A 44 -3.24 -10.71 1.55
CA ILE A 44 -2.30 -11.82 1.50
C ILE A 44 -2.60 -12.68 0.27
N PHE A 45 -1.56 -13.01 -0.48
CA PHE A 45 -1.55 -14.14 -1.39
C PHE A 45 -0.60 -15.19 -0.84
N ALA A 46 -1.14 -16.33 -0.44
CA ALA A 46 -0.38 -17.41 0.19
C ALA A 46 -0.67 -18.77 -0.47
N ASN A 47 0.34 -19.65 -0.48
CA ASN A 47 0.20 -21.06 -0.85
C ASN A 47 -0.28 -21.29 -2.30
N GLY A 48 0.01 -20.37 -3.20
CA GLY A 48 -0.32 -20.50 -4.63
C GLY A 48 0.55 -21.56 -5.32
N ASN A 49 -0.03 -22.33 -6.23
CA ASN A 49 0.72 -23.32 -7.02
C ASN A 49 0.20 -23.40 -8.46
N GLY A 50 0.96 -22.88 -9.42
CA GLY A 50 0.54 -22.84 -10.83
C GLY A 50 -0.66 -21.92 -11.09
N THR A 51 -0.95 -20.98 -10.19
CA THR A 51 -2.15 -20.14 -10.22
C THR A 51 -1.87 -18.71 -10.64
N VAL A 52 -2.88 -18.07 -11.23
CA VAL A 52 -2.88 -16.63 -11.50
C VAL A 52 -3.64 -15.91 -10.37
N MET A 53 -2.98 -14.98 -9.70
CA MET A 53 -3.54 -14.20 -8.58
C MET A 53 -3.50 -12.72 -8.91
N VAL A 54 -4.64 -12.04 -8.79
CA VAL A 54 -4.79 -10.65 -9.22
C VAL A 54 -5.47 -9.84 -8.13
N LYS A 55 -4.88 -8.70 -7.76
CA LYS A 55 -5.57 -7.62 -7.03
C LYS A 55 -5.94 -6.51 -7.99
N SER A 56 -7.25 -6.26 -8.07
CA SER A 56 -7.81 -5.19 -8.87
C SER A 56 -7.43 -3.81 -8.32
N PRO A 57 -7.43 -2.77 -9.16
CA PRO A 57 -7.23 -1.39 -8.72
C PRO A 57 -8.21 -0.97 -7.60
N ASN A 58 -7.79 -0.09 -6.70
CA ASN A 58 -8.54 0.46 -5.56
C ASN A 58 -9.02 -0.57 -4.52
N THR A 59 -8.35 -1.72 -4.39
CA THR A 59 -8.68 -2.76 -3.40
C THR A 59 -7.72 -2.77 -2.21
N ILE A 60 -6.47 -2.40 -2.42
CA ILE A 60 -5.41 -2.38 -1.41
C ILE A 60 -5.39 -1.03 -0.69
N ASN A 61 -5.69 0.08 -1.39
CA ASN A 61 -5.82 1.42 -0.81
C ASN A 61 -4.61 1.84 0.06
N GLY A 62 -3.39 1.50 -0.37
CA GLY A 62 -2.15 1.86 0.32
C GLY A 62 -1.83 1.03 1.57
N GLN A 63 -2.55 -0.06 1.82
CA GLN A 63 -2.17 -1.01 2.86
C GLN A 63 -0.94 -1.84 2.47
N GLN A 64 -0.37 -2.53 3.45
CA GLN A 64 0.69 -3.51 3.21
C GLN A 64 0.09 -4.75 2.54
N PHE A 65 0.85 -5.36 1.63
CA PHE A 65 0.48 -6.60 0.96
C PHE A 65 1.58 -7.67 1.15
N LEU A 66 1.17 -8.92 1.34
CA LEU A 66 2.08 -10.06 1.51
C LEU A 66 1.84 -11.09 0.40
N ILE A 67 2.92 -11.53 -0.25
CA ILE A 67 2.94 -12.67 -1.16
C ILE A 67 3.86 -13.71 -0.53
N GLN A 68 3.35 -14.90 -0.20
CA GLN A 68 4.10 -15.91 0.54
C GLN A 68 3.90 -17.32 -0.03
N ASN A 69 4.95 -18.13 -0.01
CA ASN A 69 4.88 -19.57 -0.31
C ASN A 69 4.16 -19.88 -1.63
N CYS A 70 4.52 -19.16 -2.69
CA CYS A 70 3.93 -19.32 -4.02
C CYS A 70 4.90 -20.02 -4.96
N LYS A 71 4.42 -20.98 -5.75
CA LYS A 71 5.21 -21.72 -6.73
C LYS A 71 4.61 -21.65 -8.13
N GLY A 72 5.40 -21.32 -9.15
CA GLY A 72 4.93 -21.31 -10.54
C GLY A 72 3.77 -20.35 -10.80
N CYS A 73 3.64 -19.28 -10.00
CA CYS A 73 2.48 -18.40 -10.02
C CYS A 73 2.73 -17.14 -10.85
N TYR A 74 1.63 -16.59 -11.38
CA TYR A 74 1.60 -15.24 -11.95
C TYR A 74 0.82 -14.34 -11.00
N VAL A 75 1.50 -13.36 -10.41
CA VAL A 75 0.92 -12.48 -9.39
C VAL A 75 0.88 -11.04 -9.92
N PHE A 76 -0.30 -10.44 -9.90
CA PHE A 76 -0.52 -9.08 -10.38
C PHE A 76 -1.14 -8.24 -9.26
N ILE A 77 -0.38 -7.29 -8.73
CA ILE A 77 -0.86 -6.27 -7.81
C ILE A 77 -1.05 -4.98 -8.61
N LEU A 78 -2.25 -4.75 -9.13
CA LEU A 78 -2.54 -3.61 -10.03
C LEU A 78 -3.12 -2.41 -9.26
N ASP A 79 -2.67 -2.22 -8.02
CA ASP A 79 -3.14 -1.16 -7.15
C ASP A 79 -1.99 -0.46 -6.41
N HIS A 80 -2.31 0.67 -5.80
CA HIS A 80 -1.41 1.38 -4.90
C HIS A 80 -1.24 0.63 -3.58
N ALA A 81 -0.03 0.13 -3.33
CA ALA A 81 0.34 -0.51 -2.07
C ALA A 81 1.21 0.41 -1.21
N GLY A 82 1.11 0.26 0.11
CA GLY A 82 1.98 0.96 1.07
C GLY A 82 3.34 0.29 1.17
N ALA A 83 3.35 -1.03 1.27
CA ALA A 83 4.54 -1.87 1.23
C ALA A 83 4.17 -3.25 0.67
N VAL A 84 5.11 -3.94 0.03
CA VAL A 84 4.91 -5.31 -0.45
C VAL A 84 6.05 -6.20 0.04
N SER A 85 5.70 -7.32 0.66
CA SER A 85 6.62 -8.36 1.07
C SER A 85 6.40 -9.59 0.19
N ILE A 86 7.48 -10.15 -0.35
CA ILE A 86 7.49 -11.36 -1.16
C ILE A 86 8.41 -12.36 -0.47
N ASP A 87 7.85 -13.44 0.05
CA ASP A 87 8.56 -14.42 0.87
C ASP A 87 8.37 -15.84 0.31
N ASP A 88 9.41 -16.67 0.34
CA ASP A 88 9.33 -18.09 0.03
C ASP A 88 8.70 -18.41 -1.35
N CYS A 89 8.96 -17.59 -2.36
CA CYS A 89 8.36 -17.76 -3.69
C CYS A 89 9.34 -18.37 -4.69
N SER A 90 8.87 -19.33 -5.51
CA SER A 90 9.68 -20.00 -6.52
C SER A 90 9.03 -20.00 -7.89
N GLU A 91 9.82 -19.81 -8.95
CA GLU A 91 9.34 -19.87 -10.35
C GLU A 91 8.16 -18.91 -10.62
N CYS A 92 8.09 -17.77 -9.91
CA CYS A 92 6.97 -16.84 -9.98
C CYS A 92 7.27 -15.62 -10.85
N SER A 93 6.24 -15.12 -11.52
CA SER A 93 6.26 -13.80 -12.18
C SER A 93 5.37 -12.85 -11.40
N ILE A 94 5.97 -11.83 -10.80
CA ILE A 94 5.31 -10.93 -9.85
C ILE A 94 5.38 -9.51 -10.40
N ILE A 95 4.21 -8.91 -10.62
CA ILE A 95 4.07 -7.57 -11.19
C ILE A 95 3.36 -6.71 -10.15
N ILE A 96 4.06 -5.69 -9.67
CA ILE A 96 3.57 -4.74 -8.68
C ILE A 96 3.42 -3.39 -9.36
N GLY A 97 2.24 -2.80 -9.17
CA GLY A 97 1.93 -1.43 -9.54
C GLY A 97 2.73 -0.41 -8.71
N ALA A 98 2.09 0.71 -8.37
CA ALA A 98 2.74 1.75 -7.59
C ALA A 98 2.82 1.33 -6.11
N CYS A 99 4.05 1.21 -5.58
CA CYS A 99 4.27 1.07 -4.15
C CYS A 99 4.79 2.40 -3.57
N SER A 100 4.07 3.00 -2.63
CA SER A 100 4.51 4.23 -1.98
C SER A 100 5.61 4.04 -0.96
N GLY A 101 5.88 2.82 -0.51
CA GLY A 101 6.94 2.52 0.45
C GLY A 101 7.97 1.57 -0.14
N SER A 102 8.07 0.40 0.48
CA SER A 102 9.13 -0.56 0.22
C SER A 102 8.61 -1.83 -0.45
N VAL A 103 9.47 -2.43 -1.27
CA VAL A 103 9.32 -3.81 -1.75
C VAL A 103 10.47 -4.62 -1.17
N PHE A 104 10.11 -5.69 -0.47
CA PHE A 104 11.04 -6.62 0.16
C PHE A 104 10.89 -8.00 -0.45
N VAL A 105 11.99 -8.57 -0.94
CA VAL A 105 12.05 -9.93 -1.50
C VAL A 105 12.94 -10.79 -0.61
N ARG A 106 12.42 -11.91 -0.12
CA ARG A 106 13.15 -12.82 0.80
C ARG A 106 12.96 -14.26 0.37
N ASP A 107 14.03 -15.04 0.45
CA ASP A 107 13.98 -16.51 0.24
C ASP A 107 13.29 -16.89 -1.09
N CYS A 108 13.54 -16.12 -2.14
CA CYS A 108 12.91 -16.29 -3.45
C CYS A 108 13.86 -16.88 -4.48
N HIS A 109 13.34 -17.75 -5.36
CA HIS A 109 14.14 -18.51 -6.32
C HIS A 109 13.53 -18.50 -7.73
N GLN A 110 14.33 -18.15 -8.75
CA GLN A 110 13.89 -18.17 -10.15
C GLN A 110 12.65 -17.29 -10.41
N CYS A 111 12.61 -16.09 -9.83
CA CYS A 111 11.46 -15.19 -9.96
C CYS A 111 11.76 -13.99 -10.86
N LEU A 112 10.73 -13.55 -11.60
CA LEU A 112 10.68 -12.27 -12.29
C LEU A 112 9.89 -11.29 -11.43
N VAL A 113 10.46 -10.13 -11.12
CA VAL A 113 9.80 -9.09 -10.32
C VAL A 113 9.80 -7.76 -11.07
N LEU A 114 8.61 -7.22 -11.36
CA LEU A 114 8.42 -5.88 -11.89
C LEU A 114 7.84 -5.01 -10.76
N ALA A 115 8.51 -3.92 -10.39
CA ALA A 115 8.03 -3.07 -9.31
C ALA A 115 8.40 -1.59 -9.47
N SER A 116 7.48 -0.71 -9.06
CA SER A 116 7.77 0.71 -8.78
C SER A 116 7.64 0.98 -7.30
N CYS A 117 8.69 1.48 -6.65
CA CYS A 117 8.72 1.68 -5.19
C CYS A 117 9.63 2.84 -4.74
N GLN A 118 9.58 3.21 -3.46
CA GLN A 118 10.57 4.13 -2.89
C GLN A 118 11.86 3.41 -2.53
N GLN A 119 11.76 2.25 -1.88
CA GLN A 119 12.90 1.44 -1.45
C GLN A 119 12.73 0.00 -1.93
N PHE A 120 13.81 -0.61 -2.40
CA PHE A 120 13.83 -2.01 -2.79
C PHE A 120 14.91 -2.74 -1.99
N ARG A 121 14.57 -3.87 -1.37
CA ARG A 121 15.54 -4.74 -0.71
C ARG A 121 15.30 -6.20 -1.07
N THR A 122 16.38 -6.95 -1.25
CA THR A 122 16.33 -8.40 -1.43
C THR A 122 17.32 -9.08 -0.50
N ARG A 123 16.93 -10.23 0.06
CA ARG A 123 17.74 -11.05 0.95
C ARG A 123 17.59 -12.53 0.62
N ASP A 124 18.65 -13.31 0.80
CA ASP A 124 18.65 -14.78 0.73
C ASP A 124 17.99 -15.36 -0.54
N SER A 125 18.07 -14.64 -1.67
CA SER A 125 17.37 -14.99 -2.90
C SER A 125 18.34 -15.36 -4.03
N VAL A 126 17.89 -16.22 -4.94
CA VAL A 126 18.75 -16.75 -6.02
C VAL A 126 18.05 -16.69 -7.37
N ASN A 127 18.79 -16.25 -8.40
CA ASN A 127 18.30 -16.21 -9.78
C ASN A 127 17.03 -15.37 -9.92
N LEU A 128 17.13 -14.09 -9.54
CA LEU A 128 16.04 -13.12 -9.69
C LEU A 128 16.29 -12.24 -10.90
N ASN A 129 15.25 -11.97 -11.69
CA ASN A 129 15.27 -10.92 -12.69
C ASN A 129 14.33 -9.79 -12.24
N ILE A 130 14.88 -8.60 -11.98
CA ILE A 130 14.18 -7.51 -11.33
C ILE A 130 14.13 -6.30 -12.26
N HIS A 131 12.93 -5.91 -12.66
CA HIS A 131 12.68 -4.69 -13.43
C HIS A 131 12.14 -3.61 -12.51
N LEU A 132 12.96 -2.59 -12.23
CA LEU A 132 12.74 -1.71 -11.08
C LEU A 132 12.67 -0.23 -11.48
N LEU A 133 11.72 0.48 -10.88
CA LEU A 133 11.75 1.94 -10.74
C LEU A 133 11.78 2.26 -9.25
N CYS A 134 12.95 2.64 -8.73
CA CYS A 134 13.16 2.90 -7.31
C CYS A 134 13.72 4.30 -7.07
N LYS A 135 13.22 5.00 -6.04
CA LYS A 135 13.72 6.35 -5.68
C LYS A 135 15.07 6.30 -5.01
N THR A 136 15.30 5.31 -4.13
CA THR A 136 16.58 5.11 -3.44
C THR A 136 17.42 4.07 -4.16
N LYS A 137 18.67 3.89 -3.71
CA LYS A 137 19.49 2.75 -4.14
C LYS A 137 18.85 1.44 -3.65
N PRO A 138 18.73 0.41 -4.51
CA PRO A 138 18.30 -0.92 -4.09
C PRO A 138 19.38 -1.60 -3.25
N VAL A 139 18.97 -2.42 -2.29
CA VAL A 139 19.86 -3.15 -1.39
C VAL A 139 19.77 -4.65 -1.68
N VAL A 140 20.91 -5.34 -1.79
CA VAL A 140 20.99 -6.77 -2.11
C VAL A 140 21.90 -7.44 -1.08
N GLU A 141 21.33 -8.34 -0.27
CA GLU A 141 22.05 -9.02 0.82
C GLU A 141 21.99 -10.54 0.64
N SER A 142 23.08 -11.25 0.88
CA SER A 142 23.12 -12.74 0.84
C SER A 142 22.47 -13.39 -0.40
N SER A 143 22.43 -12.69 -1.54
CA SER A 143 21.66 -13.10 -2.72
C SER A 143 22.58 -13.28 -3.93
N PHE A 144 22.26 -14.24 -4.79
CA PHE A 144 23.11 -14.66 -5.90
C PHE A 144 22.37 -14.62 -7.25
N GLN A 145 23.08 -14.29 -8.32
CA GLN A 145 22.52 -14.24 -9.69
C GLN A 145 21.30 -13.30 -9.79
N ILE A 146 21.46 -12.06 -9.34
CA ILE A 146 20.41 -11.05 -9.40
C ILE A 146 20.63 -10.16 -10.62
N GLY A 147 19.70 -10.21 -11.57
CA GLY A 147 19.66 -9.35 -12.74
C GLY A 147 18.76 -8.13 -12.48
N PHE A 148 19.20 -6.95 -12.92
CA PHE A 148 18.40 -5.73 -12.86
C PHE A 148 18.14 -5.17 -14.26
N GLY A 149 16.91 -4.71 -14.46
CA GLY A 149 16.44 -4.05 -15.66
C GLY A 149 15.61 -2.81 -15.35
N CYS A 150 15.40 -2.00 -16.37
CA CYS A 150 14.48 -0.87 -16.29
C CYS A 150 13.04 -1.36 -16.26
N LEU A 151 12.21 -0.79 -15.37
CA LEU A 151 10.78 -1.04 -15.37
C LEU A 151 10.14 -0.48 -16.65
N GLN A 152 9.47 -1.34 -17.40
CA GLN A 152 8.62 -1.00 -18.54
C GLN A 152 7.24 -1.59 -18.28
N LEU A 153 6.39 -0.83 -17.60
CA LEU A 153 5.05 -1.25 -17.23
C LEU A 153 4.07 -0.10 -17.48
N PHE A 154 2.97 -0.39 -18.18
CA PHE A 154 1.91 0.57 -18.45
C PHE A 154 0.56 -0.14 -18.33
N TYR A 155 -0.35 0.45 -17.56
CA TYR A 155 -1.77 0.07 -17.51
C TYR A 155 -2.61 1.30 -17.14
N LYS A 156 -3.87 1.30 -17.56
CA LYS A 156 -4.74 2.48 -17.57
C LYS A 156 -4.93 3.12 -16.18
N GLU A 157 -5.03 2.30 -15.15
CA GLU A 157 -5.33 2.71 -13.77
C GLU A 157 -4.09 3.19 -13.00
N LEU A 158 -2.89 3.06 -13.57
CA LEU A 158 -1.64 3.52 -12.96
C LEU A 158 -1.61 5.05 -12.79
N GLU A 159 -2.24 5.79 -13.70
CA GLU A 159 -2.26 7.27 -13.69
C GLU A 159 -3.04 7.85 -12.50
N GLY A 160 -4.10 7.16 -12.05
CA GLY A 160 -4.92 7.61 -10.91
C GLY A 160 -4.37 7.17 -9.55
N ASN A 161 -3.73 5.98 -9.52
CA ASN A 161 -3.23 5.36 -8.28
C ASN A 161 -1.90 5.95 -7.80
N SER A 162 -1.22 6.71 -8.66
CA SER A 162 0.02 7.38 -8.33
C SER A 162 -0.22 8.88 -8.21
N LYS A 163 -0.12 9.46 -7.00
CA LYS A 163 0.08 10.93 -6.86
C LYS A 163 1.34 11.39 -7.60
N VAL A 164 2.25 10.45 -7.86
CA VAL A 164 3.36 10.55 -8.80
C VAL A 164 2.85 10.07 -10.15
N ALA A 165 2.06 10.91 -10.84
CA ALA A 165 1.60 10.67 -12.20
C ALA A 165 2.74 10.06 -13.00
N THR A 166 2.69 8.74 -13.22
CA THR A 166 3.80 8.07 -13.89
C THR A 166 3.55 8.23 -15.37
N ARG A 167 3.74 9.46 -15.85
CA ARG A 167 4.07 9.72 -17.25
C ARG A 167 5.46 9.11 -17.42
N ILE A 168 5.52 7.79 -17.60
CA ILE A 168 6.71 7.02 -17.96
C ILE A 168 7.01 7.40 -19.42
N GLU A 169 7.38 8.65 -19.65
CA GLU A 169 8.34 8.94 -20.69
C GLU A 169 9.59 8.18 -20.28
N LEU A 170 9.78 6.99 -20.87
CA LEU A 170 11.01 6.29 -21.29
C LEU A 170 12.38 6.72 -20.70
N THR A 171 12.40 7.24 -19.49
CA THR A 171 13.54 7.82 -18.82
C THR A 171 13.85 6.95 -17.61
N CYS A 172 13.86 5.64 -17.84
CA CYS A 172 14.80 4.83 -17.11
C CYS A 172 16.18 5.24 -17.65
N ILE A 173 16.79 6.17 -16.93
CA ILE A 173 18.07 6.79 -17.26
C ILE A 173 19.09 5.66 -17.48
N ARG A 174 19.38 5.38 -18.76
CA ARG A 174 20.45 4.47 -19.21
C ARG A 174 21.82 4.86 -18.62
N SER A 175 21.96 6.07 -18.07
CA SER A 175 23.14 6.54 -17.34
C SER A 175 23.14 6.30 -15.81
N ARG A 176 22.10 5.72 -15.19
CA ARG A 176 22.12 5.39 -13.75
C ARG A 176 22.44 3.93 -13.45
N LEU A 177 22.29 3.02 -14.42
CA LEU A 177 22.59 1.60 -14.21
C LEU A 177 24.07 1.33 -13.91
N ASN A 178 24.98 2.13 -14.48
CA ASN A 178 26.42 2.06 -14.18
C ASN A 178 26.78 2.69 -12.82
N ASP A 179 25.88 3.49 -12.21
CA ASP A 179 26.11 4.16 -10.92
C ASP A 179 25.52 3.40 -9.73
N TYR A 180 24.77 2.32 -9.96
CA TYR A 180 24.39 1.41 -8.88
C TYR A 180 25.59 0.54 -8.50
N TYR A 181 26.49 1.10 -7.70
CA TYR A 181 27.23 0.30 -6.73
C TYR A 181 26.19 -0.33 -5.81
N PHE A 182 25.77 -1.55 -6.14
CA PHE A 182 24.94 -2.35 -5.25
C PHE A 182 25.75 -2.61 -3.98
N GLU A 183 25.21 -2.23 -2.82
CA GLU A 183 25.79 -2.62 -1.54
C GLU A 183 25.51 -4.11 -1.34
N TYR A 184 26.45 -4.93 -1.82
CA TYR A 184 26.49 -6.34 -1.51
C TYR A 184 27.02 -6.48 -0.09
N HIS A 185 26.13 -6.64 0.88
CA HIS A 185 26.54 -7.11 2.20
C HIS A 185 26.87 -8.61 2.08
N LYS A 186 28.17 -8.90 1.97
CA LYS A 186 28.70 -10.25 2.17
C LYS A 186 28.67 -10.54 3.67
N ASN A 187 27.78 -11.45 4.09
CA ASN A 187 27.90 -12.05 5.41
C ASN A 187 29.07 -13.04 5.35
N ASN A 188 30.11 -12.76 6.14
CA ASN A 188 31.28 -13.63 6.34
C ASN A 188 30.90 -14.92 7.05
#